data_AF-A0A2U2J1E9-F1
#
_entry.id   AF-A0A2U2J1E9-F1
#
_cell.length_a   1.000
_cell.length_b   1.000
_cell.length_c   1.000
_cell.angle_alpha   90.00
_cell.angle_beta   90.00
_cell.angle_gamma   90.00
#
_symmetry.space_group_name_H-M   'P 1'
#
loop_
_entity.id
_entity.type
_entity.pdbx_description
1 polymer ?
#
loop_
_entity_poly.entity_id
_entity_poly.type
_entity_poly.pdbx_seq_one_letter_code
_entity_poly.pdbx_strand_id
1 'polypeptide(L)' 'MKRLSDLLFALGMASVLTAAPAYAYLDSGTISLALQMATGVVAGVLLFGKVQLARIVSLFRRGPPPTSARDSHED' A
#
# COMPACT_ATOMS: atom_id res chain seq x y z
N MET A 1 -9.59 -8.53 -21.32
CA MET A 1 -9.40 -8.76 -19.87
C MET A 1 -9.48 -7.49 -19.02
N LYS A 2 -8.89 -6.35 -19.39
CA LYS A 2 -8.96 -5.07 -18.63
C LYS A 2 -10.39 -4.57 -18.29
N ARG A 3 -11.34 -4.70 -19.21
CA ARG A 3 -12.74 -4.24 -19.00
C ARG A 3 -13.47 -5.04 -17.92
N LEU A 4 -13.16 -6.33 -17.78
CA LEU A 4 -13.78 -7.20 -16.77
C LEU A 4 -13.23 -6.86 -15.38
N SER A 5 -11.91 -6.63 -15.27
CA SER A 5 -11.32 -6.18 -14.00
C SER A 5 -11.83 -4.82 -13.57
N ASP A 6 -12.04 -3.89 -14.51
CA ASP A 6 -12.61 -2.57 -14.20
C ASP A 6 -14.07 -2.67 -13.72
N LEU A 7 -14.87 -3.55 -14.34
CA LEU A 7 -16.25 -3.80 -13.93
C LEU A 7 -16.34 -4.50 -12.57
N LEU A 8 -15.47 -5.48 -12.31
CA LEU A 8 -15.38 -6.15 -11.01
C LEU A 8 -14.92 -5.19 -9.91
N PHE A 9 -13.98 -4.30 -10.23
CA PHE A 9 -13.52 -3.25 -9.32
C PHE A 9 -14.64 -2.24 -9.03
N ALA A 10 -15.36 -1.79 -10.07
CA ALA A 10 -16.50 -0.88 -9.92
C ALA A 10 -17.65 -1.52 -9.12
N LEU A 11 -17.94 -2.80 -9.35
CA LEU A 11 -18.95 -3.56 -8.61
C LEU A 11 -18.56 -3.78 -7.14
N GLY A 12 -17.28 -4.03 -6.89
CA GLY A 12 -16.71 -4.10 -5.54
C GLY A 12 -16.82 -2.77 -4.80
N MET A 13 -16.49 -1.66 -5.45
CA MET A 13 -16.64 -0.32 -4.88
C MET A 13 -18.11 0.03 -4.60
N ALA A 14 -19.01 -0.21 -5.56
CA ALA A 14 -20.43 0.05 -5.38
C ALA A 14 -21.00 -0.69 -4.16
N SER A 15 -20.61 -1.94 -3.95
CA SER A 15 -21.07 -2.78 -2.82
C SER A 15 -20.59 -2.27 -1.45
N VAL A 16 -19.41 -1.65 -1.38
CA VAL A 16 -18.89 -1.04 -0.15
C VAL A 16 -19.65 0.25 0.18
N LEU A 17 -20.04 1.03 -0.83
CA LEU A 17 -20.79 2.27 -0.61
C LEU A 17 -22.26 2.04 -0.19
N THR A 18 -22.90 0.91 -0.54
CA THR A 18 -24.29 0.64 -0.12
C THR A 18 -24.40 0.09 1.30
N ALA A 19 -23.29 -0.34 1.91
CA ALA A 19 -23.25 -0.95 3.23
C ALA A 19 -23.08 0.09 4.36
N ALA A 20 -23.76 1.24 4.26
CA ALA A 20 -23.81 2.23 5.32
C ALA A 20 -25.13 2.13 6.12
N PRO A 21 -25.30 1.17 7.06
CA PRO A 21 -26.30 1.32 8.09
C PRO A 21 -25.74 2.31 9.12
N ALA A 22 -26.27 3.52 9.10
CA ALA A 22 -26.04 4.54 10.12
C ALA A 22 -26.78 4.21 11.42
N TYR A 23 -26.57 3.04 12.04
CA TYR A 23 -27.18 2.71 13.33
C TYR A 23 -26.31 1.79 14.20
N ALA A 24 -25.92 2.35 15.35
CA ALA A 24 -25.78 1.69 16.66
C ALA A 24 -24.85 0.47 16.78
N TYR A 25 -23.55 0.76 16.95
CA TYR A 25 -22.70 0.36 18.10
C TYR A 25 -23.19 -0.72 19.10
N LEU A 26 -23.76 -1.85 18.68
CA LEU A 26 -24.17 -2.94 19.61
C LEU A 26 -24.49 -4.28 18.94
N ASP A 27 -24.17 -4.47 17.66
CA ASP A 27 -24.26 -5.80 17.04
C ASP A 27 -22.86 -6.41 16.88
N SER A 28 -22.75 -7.71 17.18
CA SER A 28 -21.49 -8.47 17.13
C SER A 28 -20.86 -8.42 15.73
N GLY A 29 -21.70 -8.24 14.70
CA GLY A 29 -21.28 -8.05 13.31
C GLY A 29 -20.50 -6.75 13.08
N THR A 30 -20.89 -5.64 13.70
CA THR A 30 -20.21 -4.34 13.53
C THR A 30 -18.84 -4.32 14.19
N ILE A 31 -18.71 -4.95 15.37
CA ILE A 31 -17.41 -5.10 16.05
C ILE A 31 -16.46 -5.95 15.20
N SER A 32 -16.96 -7.05 14.63
CA SER A 32 -16.18 -7.92 13.75
C SER A 32 -15.72 -7.17 12.49
N LEU A 33 -16.60 -6.36 11.89
CA LEU A 33 -16.29 -5.53 10.73
C LEU A 33 -15.26 -4.44 11.07
N ALA A 34 -15.39 -3.80 12.23
CA ALA A 34 -14.42 -2.83 12.72
C ALA A 34 -13.03 -3.46 12.97
N LEU A 35 -13.00 -4.67 13.54
CA LEU A 35 -11.76 -5.40 13.78
C LEU A 35 -11.10 -5.85 12.48
N GLN A 36 -11.90 -6.25 11.49
CA GLN A 36 -11.41 -6.63 10.16
C GLN A 36 -10.85 -5.42 9.39
N MET A 37 -11.53 -4.28 9.46
CA MET A 37 -11.04 -3.00 8.95
C MET A 37 -9.73 -2.60 9.63
N ALA A 38 -9.67 -2.65 10.97
CA ALA A 38 -8.47 -2.32 11.73
C ALA A 38 -7.29 -3.23 11.37
N THR A 39 -7.51 -4.54 11.28
CA THR A 39 -6.48 -5.51 10.91
C THR A 39 -6.00 -5.29 9.47
N GLY A 40 -6.93 -5.03 8.54
CA GLY A 40 -6.60 -4.70 7.15
C GLY A 40 -5.79 -3.41 7.02
N VAL A 41 -6.14 -2.38 7.78
CA VAL A 41 -5.39 -1.11 7.82
C VAL A 41 -4.00 -1.33 8.39
N VAL A 42 -3.86 -2.03 9.52
CA VAL A 42 -2.55 -2.31 10.12
C VAL A 42 -1.65 -3.13 9.19
N ALA A 43 -2.18 -4.19 8.59
CA ALA A 43 -1.44 -5.00 7.62
C ALA A 43 -1.05 -4.17 6.38
N GLY A 44 -1.96 -3.33 5.87
CA GLY A 44 -1.71 -2.43 4.75
C GLY A 44 -0.62 -1.41 5.05
N VAL A 45 -0.67 -0.77 6.22
CA VAL A 45 0.34 0.20 6.67
C VAL A 45 1.70 -0.46 6.86
N LEU A 46 1.75 -1.67 7.43
CA LEU A 46 3.01 -2.40 7.59
C LEU A 46 3.61 -2.81 6.24
N LEU A 47 2.79 -3.30 5.31
CA LEU A 47 3.24 -3.68 3.97
C LEU A 47 3.72 -2.46 3.18
N PHE A 48 2.90 -1.41 3.13
CA PHE A 48 3.23 -0.17 2.42
C PHE A 48 4.41 0.55 3.07
N GLY A 49 4.46 0.56 4.40
CA GLY A 49 5.55 1.07 5.20
C GLY A 49 6.87 0.40 4.81
N LYS A 50 6.96 -0.93 4.83
CA LYS A 50 8.18 -1.65 4.41
C LYS A 50 8.61 -1.32 2.98
N VAL A 51 7.67 -1.23 2.05
CA VAL A 51 7.97 -0.92 0.64
C VAL A 51 8.50 0.50 0.49
N GLN A 52 7.86 1.48 1.14
CA GLN A 52 8.29 2.87 1.06
C GLN A 52 9.57 3.13 1.85
N LEU A 53 9.76 2.48 3.00
CA LEU A 53 11.01 2.55 3.75
C LEU A 53 12.17 2.00 2.93
N ALA A 54 11.97 0.88 2.21
CA ALA A 54 12.99 0.34 1.30
C ALA A 54 13.35 1.31 0.16
N ARG A 55 12.38 2.06 -0.37
CA ARG A 55 12.63 3.12 -1.36
C ARG A 55 13.34 4.34 -0.78
N ILE A 56 12.97 4.78 0.42
CA ILE A 56 13.62 5.92 1.09
C ILE A 56 15.07 5.56 1.44
N VAL A 57 15.30 4.36 1.97
CA VAL A 57 16.63 3.84 2.29
C VAL A 57 17.47 3.66 1.02
N SER A 58 16.90 3.20 -0.10
CA SER A 58 17.66 3.06 -1.35
C SER A 58 18.05 4.40 -1.97
N LEU A 59 17.24 5.44 -1.78
CA LEU A 59 17.58 6.82 -2.15
C LEU A 59 18.71 7.37 -1.27
N PHE A 60 18.70 7.09 0.04
CA PHE A 60 19.76 7.50 0.95
C PHE A 60 21.06 6.69 0.80
N ARG A 61 20.97 5.44 0.34
CA ARG A 61 22.13 4.57 0.07
C ARG A 61 22.77 4.78 -1.30
N ARG A 62 22.21 5.63 -2.16
CA ARG A 62 22.94 6.15 -3.33
C ARG A 62 23.99 7.13 -2.83
N GLY A 63 25.10 6.58 -2.35
CA GLY A 63 26.35 7.31 -2.17
C GLY A 63 26.82 7.91 -3.50
N PRO A 64 27.73 8.91 -3.46
CA PRO A 64 28.21 9.60 -4.65
C PRO A 64 28.64 8.60 -5.72
N PRO A 65 28.37 8.88 -7.01
CA PRO A 65 28.89 8.05 -8.09
C PRO A 65 30.40 7.87 -7.89
N PRO A 66 30.98 6.70 -8.22
CA PRO A 66 32.42 6.57 -8.26
C PRO A 66 32.94 7.61 -9.26
N THR A 67 33.47 8.70 -8.72
CA THR A 67 34.18 9.74 -9.45
C THR A 67 35.31 9.04 -10.18
N SER A 68 35.13 8.91 -11.50
CA SER A 68 36.21 8.80 -12.48
C SER A 68 37.47 8.07 -12.02
N ALA A 69 37.40 6.73 -11.94
CA ALA A 69 38.58 5.88 -12.11
C ALA A 69 38.83 5.64 -13.61
N ARG A 70 38.93 6.73 -14.39
CA ARG A 70 39.15 6.71 -15.84
C ARG A 70 40.16 7.78 -16.25
N ASP A 71 41.21 7.99 -15.45
CA ASP A 71 42.23 9.02 -15.75
C ASP A 71 43.60 8.77 -15.08
N SER A 72 44.09 7.52 -15.00
CA SER A 72 45.51 7.28 -14.69
C SER A 72 45.96 5.84 -14.97
N HIS A 73 46.11 5.46 -16.24
CA HIS A 73 47.15 4.51 -16.68
C HIS A 73 47.17 4.42 -18.22
N GLU A 74 47.44 5.55 -18.86
CA GLU A 74 48.22 5.60 -20.09
C GLU A 74 49.48 6.38 -19.71
N ASP A 75 50.63 5.69 -19.68
CA ASP A 75 52.00 6.15 -19.93
C ASP A 75 52.98 5.01 -19.61
#